data_AF-A0A0C9SRS6-F1
#
_entry.id   AF-A0A0C9SRS6-F1
#
_cell.length_a   1.000
_cell.length_b   1.000
_cell.length_c   1.000
_cell.angle_alpha   90.00
_cell.angle_beta   90.00
_cell.angle_gamma   90.00
#
_symmetry.space_group_name_H-M   'P 1'
#
loop_
_entity.id
_entity.type
_entity.pdbx_description
1 polymer ?
#
loop_
_entity_poly.entity_id
_entity_poly.type
_entity_poly.pdbx_seq_one_letter_code
_entity_poly.pdbx_strand_id
1 'polypeptide(L)'
;MVGAASKSQDLSRAIAKSDYNNTVNGLSGNEDCGQMSAWYLFSALGFYLVDPVSFEYVVGTPFFDKITIDFLGTKRPLVITSPAGQRNPSQRNPT
;
A
#
# COMPACT_ATOMS: atom_id res chain seq x y z
N MET A 1 -7.18 15.43 8.99
CA MET A 1 -6.53 15.35 7.65
C MET A 1 -6.07 16.73 7.23
N VAL A 2 -4.86 16.86 6.64
CA VAL A 2 -4.26 18.17 6.27
C VAL A 2 -4.57 18.57 4.81
N GLY A 3 -5.57 17.94 4.17
CA GLY A 3 -6.02 18.31 2.82
C GLY A 3 -5.05 17.99 1.67
N ALA A 4 -4.04 17.13 1.89
CA ALA A 4 -3.00 16.84 0.91
C ALA A 4 -2.77 15.33 0.71
N ALA A 5 -3.84 14.57 0.46
CA ALA A 5 -3.80 13.11 0.36
C ALA A 5 -2.82 12.60 -0.72
N SER A 6 -2.70 13.30 -1.85
CA SER A 6 -1.76 12.95 -2.93
C SER A 6 -0.31 12.92 -2.47
N LYS A 7 0.09 13.78 -1.52
CA LYS A 7 1.46 13.79 -0.98
C LYS A 7 1.78 12.51 -0.22
N SER A 8 0.84 12.04 0.63
CA SER A 8 1.01 10.78 1.35
C SER A 8 1.08 9.60 0.38
N GLN A 9 0.21 9.59 -0.63
CA GLN A 9 0.19 8.53 -1.64
C GLN A 9 1.48 8.45 -2.46
N ASP A 10 2.00 9.60 -2.90
CA ASP A 10 3.25 9.68 -3.64
C ASP A 10 4.44 9.25 -2.77
N LEU A 11 4.47 9.69 -1.51
CA LEU A 11 5.55 9.36 -0.58
C LEU A 11 5.58 7.87 -0.22
N SER A 12 4.43 7.25 0.07
CA SER A 12 4.36 5.81 0.35
C SER A 12 4.89 4.98 -0.81
N ARG A 13 4.60 5.37 -2.07
CA ARG A 13 5.17 4.68 -3.23
C ARG A 13 6.66 4.93 -3.39
N ALA A 14 7.11 6.16 -3.17
CA ALA A 14 8.53 6.50 -3.25
C ALA A 14 9.36 5.66 -2.27
N ILE A 15 8.90 5.58 -1.01
CA ILE A 15 9.52 4.73 0.03
C ILE A 15 9.50 3.26 -0.38
N ALA A 16 8.35 2.74 -0.80
CA ALA A 16 8.27 1.34 -1.22
C ALA A 16 9.23 1.01 -2.39
N LYS A 17 9.50 1.97 -3.28
CA LYS A 17 10.43 1.80 -4.40
C LYS A 17 11.89 1.90 -3.98
N SER A 18 12.23 2.73 -2.99
CA SER A 18 13.62 2.90 -2.52
C SER A 18 14.03 1.79 -1.55
N ASP A 19 13.10 1.31 -0.74
CA ASP A 19 13.40 0.52 0.45
C ASP A 19 13.19 -0.99 0.25
N TYR A 20 12.56 -1.38 -0.87
CA TYR A 20 12.23 -2.76 -1.19
C TYR A 20 12.68 -3.13 -2.60
N ASN A 21 13.42 -4.23 -2.71
CA ASN A 21 13.70 -4.91 -3.98
C ASN A 21 13.81 -6.43 -3.77
N ASN A 22 13.95 -7.18 -4.87
CA ASN A 22 13.94 -8.64 -4.88
C ASN A 22 15.34 -9.29 -4.75
N THR A 23 16.32 -8.56 -4.23
CA THR A 23 17.67 -9.09 -3.99
C THR A 23 17.85 -9.50 -2.51
N VAL A 24 18.96 -10.19 -2.21
CA VAL A 24 19.29 -10.64 -0.85
C VAL A 24 19.41 -9.46 0.13
N ASN A 25 19.87 -8.30 -0.34
CA ASN A 25 19.97 -7.06 0.44
C ASN A 25 18.80 -6.11 0.09
N GLY A 26 17.63 -6.68 -0.20
CA GLY A 26 16.52 -5.94 -0.77
C GLY A 26 15.72 -5.09 0.20
N LEU A 27 16.06 -5.10 1.49
CA LEU A 27 15.40 -4.29 2.52
C LEU A 27 16.36 -3.20 3.01
N SER A 28 15.84 -1.98 3.20
CA SER A 28 16.60 -0.85 3.74
C SER A 28 16.97 -0.99 5.23
N GLY A 29 16.33 -1.91 5.95
CA GLY A 29 16.50 -2.11 7.39
C GLY A 29 16.18 -3.54 7.86
N ASN A 30 16.10 -3.72 9.18
CA ASN A 30 15.73 -5.00 9.77
C ASN A 30 14.29 -5.37 9.42
N GLU A 31 14.02 -6.65 9.18
CA GLU A 31 12.69 -7.12 8.80
C GLU A 31 11.68 -7.03 9.95
N ASP A 32 12.18 -7.02 11.19
CA ASP A 32 11.41 -6.90 12.43
C ASP A 32 10.24 -7.89 12.52
N CYS A 33 10.54 -9.17 12.24
CA CYS A 33 9.65 -10.31 12.39
C CYS A 33 8.28 -10.15 11.67
N GLY A 34 8.29 -9.57 10.47
CA GLY A 34 7.11 -9.35 9.64
C GLY A 34 6.68 -7.89 9.55
N GLN A 35 7.23 -6.99 10.36
CA GLN A 35 6.76 -5.61 10.43
C GLN A 35 6.99 -4.88 9.10
N MET A 36 8.20 -4.96 8.53
CA MET A 36 8.50 -4.31 7.25
C MET A 36 7.72 -4.93 6.09
N SER A 37 7.55 -6.25 6.12
CA SER A 37 6.76 -7.00 5.13
C SER A 37 5.28 -6.58 5.18
N ALA A 38 4.70 -6.46 6.38
CA ALA A 38 3.34 -5.99 6.58
C ALA A 38 3.16 -4.55 6.09
N TRP A 39 4.12 -3.66 6.36
CA TRP A 39 4.08 -2.28 5.87
C TRP A 39 4.02 -2.21 4.35
N TYR A 40 4.85 -2.99 3.66
CA TYR A 40 4.86 -3.05 2.21
C TYR A 40 3.53 -3.57 1.66
N LEU A 41 3.01 -4.66 2.23
CA LEU A 41 1.73 -5.25 1.80
C LEU A 41 0.58 -4.24 1.96
N PHE A 42 0.40 -3.63 3.13
CA PHE A 42 -0.67 -2.64 3.34
C PHE A 42 -0.51 -1.42 2.40
N SER A 43 0.71 -0.93 2.22
CA SER A 43 0.98 0.15 1.26
C SER A 43 0.61 -0.25 -0.17
N ALA A 44 0.94 -1.47 -0.58
CA ALA A 44 0.60 -2.00 -1.91
C ALA A 44 -0.91 -2.23 -2.11
N LEU A 45 -1.62 -2.64 -1.06
CA LEU A 45 -3.09 -2.71 -1.04
C LEU A 45 -3.74 -1.32 -1.18
N GLY A 46 -3.04 -0.28 -0.75
CA GLY A 46 -3.52 1.10 -0.83
C GLY A 46 -4.31 1.55 0.39
N PHE A 47 -4.10 0.93 1.55
CA PHE A 47 -4.64 1.41 2.83
C PHE A 47 -3.78 0.93 4.00
N TYR A 48 -3.82 1.65 5.12
CA TYR A 48 -2.96 1.34 6.28
C TYR A 48 -3.67 1.62 7.61
N LEU A 49 -3.40 0.80 8.62
CA LEU A 49 -3.87 0.95 10.00
C LEU A 49 -2.93 1.86 10.79
N VAL A 50 -3.16 3.17 10.75
CA VAL A 50 -2.31 4.14 11.49
C VAL A 50 -2.51 4.00 13.00
N ASP A 51 -3.75 3.80 13.43
CA ASP A 51 -4.12 3.44 14.79
C ASP A 51 -4.81 2.07 14.77
N PRO A 52 -4.08 0.97 15.07
CA PRO A 52 -4.63 -0.38 15.03
C PRO A 52 -5.81 -0.61 16.00
N VAL A 53 -5.95 0.20 17.05
CA VAL A 53 -7.02 0.06 18.05
C VAL A 53 -8.30 0.74 17.56
N SER A 54 -8.19 1.76 16.71
CA SER A 54 -9.35 2.49 16.17
C SER A 54 -10.22 1.67 15.22
N PHE A 55 -9.69 0.56 14.68
CA PHE A 55 -10.29 -0.19 13.56
C PHE A 55 -10.47 0.65 12.28
N GLU A 56 -9.79 1.80 12.18
CA GLU A 56 -9.84 2.67 11.01
C GLU A 56 -8.63 2.45 10.09
N TYR A 57 -8.92 2.38 8.79
CA TYR A 57 -7.91 2.31 7.75
C TYR A 57 -7.81 3.65 7.03
N VAL A 58 -6.60 4.19 6.93
CA VAL A 58 -6.31 5.36 6.12
C VAL A 58 -6.10 4.93 4.68
N VAL A 59 -6.87 5.52 3.76
CA VAL A 59 -6.79 5.21 2.32
C VAL A 59 -5.57 5.88 1.70
N GLY A 60 -4.75 5.06 1.02
CA GLY A 60 -3.63 5.47 0.19
C GLY A 60 -3.93 5.28 -1.29
N THR A 61 -2.99 4.69 -2.02
CA THR A 61 -3.16 4.30 -3.43
C THR A 61 -2.64 2.88 -3.64
N PRO A 62 -3.41 1.99 -4.29
CA PRO A 62 -2.90 0.66 -4.64
C PRO A 62 -1.70 0.75 -5.58
N PHE A 63 -0.78 -0.22 -5.47
CA PHE A 63 0.41 -0.29 -6.33
C PHE A 63 0.18 -1.06 -7.62
N PHE A 64 -0.84 -1.91 -7.66
CA PHE A 64 -1.19 -2.77 -8.78
C PHE A 64 -2.57 -2.42 -9.34
N ASP A 65 -2.83 -2.78 -10.60
CA ASP A 65 -4.11 -2.51 -11.24
C ASP A 65 -5.26 -3.32 -10.63
N LYS A 66 -4.95 -4.53 -10.14
CA LYS A 66 -5.89 -5.42 -9.47
C LYS A 66 -5.18 -6.23 -8.39
N ILE A 67 -5.79 -6.31 -7.22
CA ILE A 67 -5.35 -7.17 -6.12
C ILE A 67 -6.56 -7.94 -5.60
N THR A 68 -6.39 -9.23 -5.33
CA THR A 68 -7.40 -10.11 -4.76
C THR A 68 -6.85 -10.70 -3.46
N ILE A 69 -7.60 -10.59 -2.36
CA ILE A 69 -7.26 -11.22 -1.08
C ILE A 69 -8.35 -12.22 -0.73
N ASP A 70 -7.94 -13.48 -0.56
CA ASP A 70 -8.78 -14.55 -0.06
C ASP A 70 -8.66 -14.62 1.47
N PHE A 71 -9.80 -14.59 2.15
CA PHE A 71 -9.86 -14.73 3.61
C PHE A 71 -10.36 -16.13 3.98
N LEU A 72 -9.69 -16.76 4.94
CA LEU A 72 -10.12 -18.04 5.48
C LEU A 72 -11.55 -17.92 6.05
N GLY A 73 -12.40 -18.90 5.72
CA GLY A 73 -13.79 -18.95 6.20
C GLY A 73 -14.77 -18.02 5.45
N THR A 74 -14.31 -17.26 4.46
CA THR A 74 -15.18 -16.39 3.65
C THR A 74 -15.21 -16.86 2.19
N LYS A 75 -16.40 -16.91 1.59
CA LYS A 75 -16.56 -17.30 0.16
C LYS A 75 -16.28 -16.17 -0.83
N ARG A 76 -16.29 -14.91 -0.38
CA ARG A 76 -16.12 -13.71 -1.22
C ARG A 76 -14.76 -13.05 -0.94
N PRO A 77 -13.85 -12.98 -1.91
CA PRO A 77 -12.58 -12.30 -1.71
C PRO A 77 -12.77 -10.77 -1.64
N LEU A 78 -11.79 -10.09 -1.05
CA LEU A 78 -11.64 -8.65 -1.26
C LEU A 78 -10.95 -8.41 -2.59
N VAL A 79 -11.58 -7.62 -3.46
CA VAL A 79 -11.03 -7.24 -4.77
C VAL A 79 -10.81 -5.73 -4.81
N ILE A 80 -9.55 -5.32 -4.99
CA ILE A 80 -9.13 -3.93 -5.12
C ILE A 80 -8.78 -3.70 -6.59
N THR A 81 -9.33 -2.66 -7.21
CA THR A 81 -9.01 -2.27 -8.60
C THR A 81 -8.64 -0.80 -8.67
N SER A 82 -7.60 -0.49 -9.44
CA SER A 82 -7.11 0.86 -9.64
C SER A 82 -6.52 0.97 -11.05
N PRO A 83 -7.27 1.43 -12.06
CA PRO A 83 -6.72 1.67 -13.39
C PRO A 83 -5.49 2.59 -13.30
N ALA A 84 -4.37 2.17 -13.91
CA ALA A 84 -3.05 2.81 -13.78
C ALA A 84 -2.46 2.78 -12.36
N GLY A 85 -2.66 1.68 -11.63
CA GLY A 85 -2.15 1.41 -10.28
C GLY A 85 -0.64 1.60 -10.14
N GLN A 86 0.11 1.47 -11.24
CA GLN A 86 1.56 1.67 -11.29
C GLN A 86 1.99 3.16 -11.28
N ARG A 87 1.08 4.11 -11.52
CA ARG A 87 1.38 5.54 -11.58
C ARG A 87 1.16 6.21 -10.23
N ASN A 88 1.98 7.23 -9.94
CA ASN A 88 1.75 8.14 -8.82
C ASN A 88 0.41 8.87 -8.99
N PRO A 89 -0.38 9.05 -7.92
CA PRO A 89 -1.63 9.80 -8.01
C PRO A 89 -1.48 11.23 -8.52
N SER A 90 -0.37 11.92 -8.21
CA SER A 90 -0.08 13.24 -8.80
C SER A 90 0.07 13.23 -10.33
N GLN A 91 0.29 12.06 -10.94
CA GLN A 91 0.47 11.87 -12.38
C GLN A 91 -0.78 11.30 -13.07
N ARG A 92 -1.87 11.08 -12.33
CA ARG A 92 -3.15 10.63 -12.89
C ARG A 92 -3.98 11.88 -13.20
N ASN A 93 -4.35 12.07 -14.46
CA ASN A 93 -5.24 13.18 -14.84
C ASN A 93 -6.55 13.10 -14.04
N PRO A 94 -7.10 14.22 -13.55
CA PRO A 94 -8.43 14.22 -12.97
C PRO A 94 -9.43 13.97 -14.11
N THR A 95 -10.13 12.85 -14.05
CA THR A 95 -11.41 12.67 -14.77
C THR A 95 -12.50 13.41 -14.04
#